data_AF-A0A167CVU0-F1
#
_entry.id   AF-A0A167CVU0-F1
#
_cell.length_a   1.000
_cell.length_b   1.000
_cell.length_c   1.000
_cell.angle_alpha   90.00
_cell.angle_beta   90.00
_cell.angle_gamma   90.00
#
_symmetry.space_group_name_H-M   'P 1'
#
loop_
_entity.id
_entity.type
_entity.pdbx_description
1 polymer ?
#
loop_
_entity_poly.entity_id
_entity_poly.type
_entity_poly.pdbx_seq_one_letter_code
_entity_poly.pdbx_strand_id
1 'polypeptide(L)'
;MATVSLTDNALFRQQCYINGQWCDADDGATFAVDNPANGEDIGTSPRMGEAETRRAIDAAHQAFPGWRDKTAAERANLLMAWHDLMMEHQEDLGRLMTLEQGKPLPEAKGEIAYSASFLKWFAEEARRAYGDTIPASKPGQQIVVIKQPIGVTAAITPWNFPSSMITRKAGAALAAGCTMVVKPASATPYSALALAELAERAGIPAGVFNVITGSAGAISTAITDSPIVRKLSFTGSTEVGSQLMAQCAKHIQKVSLELGGNAPFLVFDDANLDKAVEGAMASKFRNTGQTCVCVNRFLVQESILDAFVEKFKVAIEAMKVGDGFEEGVSQAALINRGASDKVMEHLEDALGKGARVITGGQRHERGGSFVQPTLITGVSTDAQLCQDETFGPLAAIIPFKTEEDAIRIA
;
A
#
# COMPACT_ATOMS: atom_id res chain seq x y z
N MET A 1 18.54 19.29 -1.47
CA MET A 1 17.37 18.90 -0.67
C MET A 1 16.15 19.39 -1.41
N ALA A 2 15.38 18.47 -1.99
CA ALA A 2 14.10 18.80 -2.58
C ALA A 2 13.20 19.35 -1.46
N THR A 3 12.97 20.66 -1.45
CA THR A 3 12.18 21.31 -0.39
C THR A 3 10.74 21.44 -0.85
N VAL A 4 9.88 20.56 -0.33
CA VAL A 4 8.43 20.78 -0.42
C VAL A 4 8.04 21.82 0.61
N SER A 5 7.41 22.89 0.15
CA SER A 5 6.72 23.82 1.04
C SER A 5 5.50 23.11 1.61
N LEU A 6 5.55 22.84 2.92
CA LEU A 6 4.43 22.42 3.76
C LEU A 6 3.91 23.63 4.54
N THR A 7 2.60 23.68 4.76
CA THR A 7 2.00 24.68 5.63
C THR A 7 2.30 24.38 7.09
N ASP A 8 2.25 23.09 7.46
CA ASP A 8 2.68 22.57 8.75
C ASP A 8 3.95 21.70 8.63
N ASN A 9 5.09 22.30 8.95
CA ASN A 9 6.39 21.63 8.88
C ASN A 9 6.56 20.51 9.93
N ALA A 10 5.75 20.47 11.00
CA ALA A 10 5.86 19.41 12.01
C ALA A 10 5.37 18.05 11.49
N LEU A 11 4.67 18.01 10.35
CA LEU A 11 4.32 16.77 9.65
C LEU A 11 5.53 16.08 9.01
N PHE A 12 6.59 16.83 8.68
CA PHE A 12 7.82 16.25 8.15
C PHE A 12 8.73 15.79 9.29
N ARG A 13 8.59 14.52 9.65
CA ARG A 13 9.36 13.87 10.72
C ARG A 13 10.43 12.95 10.15
N GLN A 14 11.65 13.12 10.63
CA GLN A 14 12.82 12.30 10.28
C GLN A 14 13.26 11.37 11.41
N GLN A 15 12.41 11.19 12.43
CA GLN A 15 12.67 10.33 13.60
C GLN A 15 11.56 9.28 13.70
N CYS A 16 11.84 8.15 14.34
CA CYS A 16 10.81 7.13 14.62
C CYS A 16 9.92 7.58 15.79
N TYR A 17 8.71 7.05 15.87
CA TYR A 17 7.76 7.34 16.95
C TYR A 17 7.59 6.11 17.83
N ILE A 18 8.17 6.12 19.03
CA ILE A 18 8.14 5.01 19.98
C ILE A 18 7.64 5.54 21.33
N ASN A 19 6.55 4.95 21.84
CA ASN A 19 6.02 5.29 23.15
C ASN A 19 5.75 6.79 23.38
N GLY A 20 5.22 7.49 22.37
CA GLY A 20 4.98 8.93 22.48
C GLY A 20 6.25 9.79 22.41
N GLN A 21 7.36 9.24 21.91
CA GLN A 21 8.64 9.95 21.77
C GLN A 21 9.18 9.82 20.35
N TRP A 22 9.76 10.91 19.86
CA TRP A 22 10.49 10.96 18.60
C TRP A 22 11.95 10.59 18.85
N CYS A 23 12.40 9.48 18.27
CA CYS A 23 13.70 8.86 18.58
C CYS A 23 14.52 8.55 17.33
N ASP A 24 15.83 8.71 17.43
CA ASP A 24 16.83 8.21 16.48
C ASP A 24 17.19 6.73 16.79
N ALA A 25 17.96 6.09 15.90
CA ALA A 25 18.50 4.76 16.14
C ALA A 25 19.56 4.81 17.25
N ASP A 26 19.73 3.72 18.00
CA ASP A 26 20.64 3.71 19.16
C ASP A 26 22.11 3.96 18.79
N ASP A 27 22.50 3.51 17.60
CA ASP A 27 23.82 3.70 17.01
C ASP A 27 23.94 4.97 16.15
N GLY A 28 22.86 5.76 16.05
CA GLY A 28 22.78 6.96 15.22
C GLY A 28 22.71 6.67 13.71
N ALA A 29 22.59 5.41 13.29
CA ALA A 29 22.54 5.06 11.87
C ALA A 29 21.24 5.55 11.23
N THR A 30 21.36 6.02 9.98
CA THR A 30 20.22 6.48 9.18
C THR A 30 20.31 5.91 7.75
N PHE A 31 19.23 6.05 6.99
CA PHE A 31 19.21 5.84 5.55
C PHE A 31 18.56 7.04 4.85
N ALA A 32 19.03 7.35 3.65
CA ALA A 32 18.47 8.42 2.82
C ALA A 32 17.13 7.99 2.21
N VAL A 33 16.25 8.97 2.01
CA VAL A 33 15.00 8.83 1.25
C VAL A 33 15.08 9.80 0.08
N ASP A 34 14.97 9.26 -1.12
CA ASP A 34 15.22 9.99 -2.36
C ASP A 34 13.89 10.31 -3.05
N ASN A 35 13.80 11.46 -3.70
CA ASN A 35 12.67 11.78 -4.57
C ASN A 35 12.81 10.98 -5.88
N PRO A 36 11.86 10.09 -6.22
CA PRO A 36 11.99 9.23 -7.40
C PRO A 36 11.93 9.99 -8.74
N ALA A 37 11.43 11.23 -8.76
CA ALA A 37 11.34 12.05 -9.97
C ALA A 37 12.70 12.65 -10.38
N ASN A 38 13.60 12.91 -9.44
CA ASN A 38 14.88 13.60 -9.74
C ASN A 38 16.11 12.96 -9.08
N GLY A 39 15.91 12.01 -8.16
CA GLY A 39 16.98 11.35 -7.42
C GLY A 39 17.63 12.20 -6.33
N GLU A 40 17.05 13.36 -5.99
CA GLU A 40 17.57 14.20 -4.91
C GLU A 40 17.14 13.70 -3.54
N ASP A 41 18.05 13.77 -2.57
CA ASP A 41 17.76 13.49 -1.17
C ASP A 41 16.66 14.44 -0.65
N ILE A 42 15.61 13.84 -0.09
CA ILE A 42 14.55 14.54 0.65
C ILE A 42 15.00 14.77 2.10
N GLY A 43 15.60 13.75 2.69
CA GLY A 43 16.02 13.70 4.08
C GLY A 43 16.49 12.31 4.47
N THR A 44 16.59 12.05 5.77
CA THR A 44 16.96 10.73 6.30
C THR A 44 15.93 10.19 7.29
N SER A 45 15.98 8.88 7.54
CA SER A 45 15.21 8.22 8.58
C SER A 45 16.09 7.23 9.36
N PRO A 46 15.82 6.96 10.65
CA PRO A 46 16.62 6.06 11.46
C PRO A 46 16.71 4.65 10.87
N ARG A 47 17.88 4.04 10.95
CA ARG A 47 18.08 2.63 10.58
C ARG A 47 17.99 1.75 11.83
N MET A 48 16.81 1.70 12.45
CA MET A 48 16.61 0.88 13.65
C MET A 48 16.71 -0.62 13.36
N GLY A 49 17.05 -1.38 14.41
CA GLY A 49 17.18 -2.82 14.39
C GLY A 49 16.30 -3.52 15.42
N GLU A 50 16.82 -4.64 15.92
CA GLU A 50 16.08 -5.51 16.82
C GLU A 50 15.81 -4.86 18.20
N ALA A 51 16.79 -4.15 18.76
CA ALA A 51 16.70 -3.60 20.11
C ALA A 51 15.59 -2.53 20.22
N GLU A 52 15.56 -1.58 19.28
CA GLU A 52 14.53 -0.56 19.20
C GLU A 52 13.16 -1.17 18.93
N THR A 53 13.09 -2.19 18.06
CA THR A 53 11.83 -2.90 17.77
C THR A 53 11.28 -3.57 19.02
N ARG A 54 12.13 -4.22 19.83
CA ARG A 54 11.72 -4.82 21.11
C ARG A 54 11.19 -3.77 22.07
N ARG A 55 11.82 -2.59 22.17
CA ARG A 55 11.31 -1.48 22.99
C ARG A 55 9.95 -0.97 22.51
N ALA A 56 9.73 -0.88 21.20
CA ALA A 56 8.42 -0.51 20.65
C ALA A 56 7.34 -1.55 20.96
N ILE A 57 7.68 -2.85 20.90
CA ILE A 57 6.78 -3.95 21.27
C ILE A 57 6.45 -3.89 22.77
N ASP A 58 7.44 -3.65 23.63
CA ASP A 58 7.25 -3.55 25.07
C ASP A 58 6.38 -2.35 25.45
N ALA A 59 6.59 -1.19 24.80
CA ALA A 59 5.74 -0.02 24.97
C ALA A 59 4.29 -0.30 24.55
N ALA A 60 4.10 -0.97 23.39
CA ALA A 60 2.78 -1.38 22.93
C ALA A 60 2.11 -2.37 23.88
N HIS A 61 2.87 -3.25 24.52
CA HIS A 61 2.37 -4.17 25.53
C HIS A 61 1.94 -3.46 26.81
N GLN A 62 2.74 -2.50 27.30
CA GLN A 62 2.44 -1.70 28.49
C GLN A 62 1.22 -0.81 28.29
N ALA A 63 1.04 -0.23 27.10
CA ALA A 63 -0.11 0.60 26.76
C ALA A 63 -1.42 -0.20 26.57
N PHE A 64 -1.32 -1.51 26.28
CA PHE A 64 -2.47 -2.33 25.89
C PHE A 64 -3.59 -2.39 26.92
N PRO A 65 -3.35 -2.66 28.23
CA PRO A 65 -4.42 -2.70 29.22
C PRO A 65 -5.22 -1.40 29.27
N GLY A 66 -4.54 -0.24 29.35
CA GLY A 66 -5.19 1.07 29.42
C GLY A 66 -5.98 1.42 28.16
N TRP A 67 -5.52 0.98 26.97
CA TRP A 67 -6.24 1.19 25.72
C TRP A 67 -7.44 0.25 25.55
N ARG A 68 -7.26 -1.03 25.87
CA ARG A 68 -8.31 -2.05 25.82
C ARG A 68 -9.48 -1.69 26.74
N ASP A 69 -9.18 -1.18 27.93
CA ASP A 69 -10.17 -0.91 28.98
C ASP A 69 -10.97 0.37 28.73
N LYS A 70 -10.58 1.21 27.74
CA LYS A 70 -11.45 2.27 27.21
C LYS A 70 -12.72 1.67 26.62
N THR A 71 -13.81 2.41 26.71
CA THR A 71 -15.03 2.07 25.97
C THR A 71 -14.81 2.15 24.47
N ALA A 72 -15.62 1.41 23.71
CA ALA A 72 -15.63 1.52 22.25
C ALA A 72 -15.91 2.97 21.78
N ALA A 73 -16.72 3.73 22.51
CA ALA A 73 -17.04 5.12 22.19
C ALA A 73 -15.83 6.05 22.35
N GLU A 74 -15.06 5.91 23.43
CA GLU A 74 -13.84 6.70 23.63
C GLU A 74 -12.79 6.42 22.56
N ARG A 75 -12.56 5.14 22.22
CA ARG A 75 -11.64 4.79 21.13
C ARG A 75 -12.11 5.34 19.79
N ALA A 76 -13.41 5.22 19.49
CA ALA A 76 -13.99 5.76 18.27
C ALA A 76 -13.79 7.28 18.15
N ASN A 77 -13.98 8.02 19.24
CA ASN A 77 -13.83 9.48 19.21
C ASN A 77 -12.39 9.91 18.90
N LEU A 78 -11.39 9.20 19.43
CA LEU A 78 -9.97 9.47 19.13
C LEU A 78 -9.62 9.13 17.67
N LEU A 79 -10.17 8.03 17.14
CA LEU A 79 -9.99 7.67 15.72
C LEU A 79 -10.69 8.66 14.78
N MET A 80 -11.85 9.20 15.17
CA MET A 80 -12.52 10.28 14.42
C MET A 80 -11.71 11.58 14.44
N ALA A 81 -11.15 11.95 15.59
CA ALA A 81 -10.25 13.11 15.67
C ALA A 81 -9.02 12.94 14.77
N TRP A 82 -8.46 11.73 14.70
CA TRP A 82 -7.36 11.43 13.78
C TRP A 82 -7.78 11.52 12.31
N HIS A 83 -8.96 11.01 11.95
CA HIS A 83 -9.56 11.22 10.63
C HIS A 83 -9.69 12.71 10.30
N ASP A 84 -10.24 13.51 11.21
CA ASP A 84 -10.49 14.93 10.98
C ASP A 84 -9.18 15.70 10.74
N LEU A 85 -8.15 15.41 11.53
CA LEU A 85 -6.80 15.96 11.35
C LEU A 85 -6.17 15.57 10.00
N MET A 86 -6.37 14.32 9.54
CA MET A 86 -5.88 13.93 8.22
C MET A 86 -6.57 14.70 7.09
N MET A 87 -7.86 14.99 7.23
CA MET A 87 -8.60 15.77 6.25
C MET A 87 -8.24 17.27 6.31
N GLU A 88 -8.00 17.81 7.49
CA GLU A 88 -7.50 19.17 7.69
C GLU A 88 -6.14 19.38 7.00
N HIS A 89 -5.23 18.42 7.15
CA HIS A 89 -3.88 18.45 6.58
C HIS A 89 -3.76 17.72 5.22
N GLN A 90 -4.87 17.52 4.50
CA GLN A 90 -4.88 16.72 3.27
C GLN A 90 -3.88 17.20 2.21
N GLU A 91 -3.72 18.52 2.07
CA GLU A 91 -2.79 19.12 1.11
C GLU A 91 -1.34 18.79 1.48
N ASP A 92 -0.90 19.09 2.71
CA ASP A 92 0.48 18.85 3.16
C ASP A 92 0.84 17.35 3.12
N LEU A 93 -0.09 16.49 3.56
CA LEU A 93 0.10 15.03 3.49
C LEU A 93 0.19 14.54 2.04
N GLY A 94 -0.61 15.10 1.13
CA GLY A 94 -0.54 14.79 -0.30
C GLY A 94 0.79 15.20 -0.91
N ARG A 95 1.28 16.40 -0.59
CA ARG A 95 2.57 16.90 -1.07
C ARG A 95 3.73 16.04 -0.56
N LEU A 96 3.71 15.68 0.72
CA LEU A 96 4.74 14.83 1.32
C LEU A 96 4.77 13.44 0.66
N MET A 97 3.60 12.86 0.40
CA MET A 97 3.48 11.57 -0.30
C MET A 97 3.98 11.66 -1.75
N THR A 98 3.60 12.70 -2.50
CA THR A 98 4.09 12.92 -3.87
C THR A 98 5.60 13.04 -3.88
N LEU A 99 6.19 13.72 -2.89
CA LEU A 99 7.64 13.89 -2.80
C LEU A 99 8.40 12.57 -2.65
N GLU A 100 7.98 11.71 -1.72
CA GLU A 100 8.71 10.47 -1.42
C GLU A 100 8.33 9.29 -2.34
N GLN A 101 7.09 9.25 -2.83
CA GLN A 101 6.59 8.13 -3.61
C GLN A 101 6.50 8.43 -5.12
N GLY A 102 6.30 9.69 -5.48
CA GLY A 102 6.29 10.18 -6.86
C GLY A 102 4.90 10.44 -7.45
N LYS A 103 3.83 9.77 -7.00
CA LYS A 103 2.51 9.87 -7.66
C LYS A 103 2.00 11.32 -7.78
N PRO A 104 1.21 11.64 -8.82
CA PRO A 104 0.67 12.98 -8.99
C PRO A 104 -0.09 13.47 -7.76
N LEU A 105 0.07 14.74 -7.41
CA LEU A 105 -0.54 15.34 -6.21
C LEU A 105 -2.07 15.10 -6.10
N PRO A 106 -2.87 15.18 -7.18
CA PRO A 106 -4.28 14.81 -7.11
C PRO A 106 -4.52 13.36 -6.67
N GLU A 107 -3.70 12.41 -7.14
CA GLU A 107 -3.78 11.02 -6.71
C GLU A 107 -3.35 10.85 -5.24
N ALA A 108 -2.30 11.55 -4.81
CA ALA A 108 -1.85 11.54 -3.42
C ALA A 108 -2.94 12.07 -2.47
N LYS A 109 -3.58 13.20 -2.79
CA LYS A 109 -4.71 13.74 -2.03
C LYS A 109 -5.91 12.79 -2.01
N GLY A 110 -6.17 12.13 -3.13
CA GLY A 110 -7.16 11.05 -3.21
C GLY A 110 -6.84 9.88 -2.29
N GLU A 111 -5.57 9.47 -2.21
CA GLU A 111 -5.14 8.48 -1.24
C GLU A 111 -5.30 8.97 0.20
N ILE A 112 -4.98 10.22 0.53
CA ILE A 112 -5.16 10.73 1.90
C ILE A 112 -6.64 10.65 2.32
N ALA A 113 -7.57 11.05 1.44
CA ALA A 113 -9.00 10.91 1.71
C ALA A 113 -9.41 9.43 1.87
N TYR A 114 -8.91 8.56 0.99
CA TYR A 114 -9.14 7.11 1.10
C TYR A 114 -8.59 6.53 2.40
N SER A 115 -7.40 6.95 2.80
CA SER A 115 -6.72 6.57 4.04
C SER A 115 -7.52 7.02 5.27
N ALA A 116 -7.96 8.28 5.32
CA ALA A 116 -8.78 8.80 6.40
C ALA A 116 -10.11 8.03 6.51
N SER A 117 -10.70 7.63 5.38
CA SER A 117 -11.97 6.87 5.36
C SER A 117 -11.91 5.56 6.17
N PHE A 118 -10.74 4.90 6.24
CA PHE A 118 -10.58 3.70 7.08
C PHE A 118 -10.64 4.02 8.57
N LEU A 119 -10.05 5.13 9.00
CA LEU A 119 -10.12 5.55 10.40
C LEU A 119 -11.56 5.85 10.79
N LYS A 120 -12.29 6.58 9.94
CA LYS A 120 -13.72 6.85 10.13
C LYS A 120 -14.53 5.56 10.20
N TRP A 121 -14.37 4.69 9.20
CA TRP A 121 -15.08 3.41 9.15
C TRP A 121 -14.83 2.56 10.39
N PHE A 122 -13.57 2.38 10.78
CA PHE A 122 -13.24 1.55 11.93
C PHE A 122 -13.59 2.21 13.27
N ALA A 123 -13.59 3.55 13.36
CA ALA A 123 -14.15 4.24 14.52
C ALA A 123 -15.63 3.90 14.72
N GLU A 124 -16.40 3.87 13.64
CA GLU A 124 -17.80 3.46 13.67
C GLU A 124 -17.93 1.97 14.04
N GLU A 125 -17.11 1.09 13.46
CA GLU A 125 -17.13 -0.35 13.74
C GLU A 125 -16.66 -0.72 15.15
N ALA A 126 -15.88 0.13 15.82
CA ALA A 126 -15.45 -0.10 17.20
C ALA A 126 -16.64 -0.38 18.15
N ARG A 127 -17.80 0.25 17.88
CA ARG A 127 -19.03 0.14 18.69
C ARG A 127 -19.90 -1.08 18.32
N ARG A 128 -19.50 -1.83 17.30
CA ARG A 128 -20.30 -2.90 16.66
C ARG A 128 -19.64 -4.28 16.71
N ALA A 129 -18.71 -4.48 17.66
CA ALA A 129 -18.09 -5.78 17.93
C ALA A 129 -19.06 -6.73 18.67
N TYR A 130 -20.22 -7.04 18.07
CA TYR A 130 -21.26 -7.86 18.66
C TYR A 130 -20.82 -9.31 18.87
N GLY A 131 -21.16 -9.84 20.03
CA GLY A 131 -21.10 -11.27 20.35
C GLY A 131 -22.40 -11.99 20.02
N ASP A 132 -22.53 -13.24 20.48
CA ASP A 132 -23.67 -14.10 20.19
C ASP A 132 -24.19 -14.80 21.46
N THR A 133 -25.48 -15.10 21.47
CA THR A 133 -26.07 -16.06 22.41
C THR A 133 -26.62 -17.23 21.59
N ILE A 134 -26.24 -18.46 21.96
CA ILE A 134 -26.52 -19.64 21.14
C ILE A 134 -27.41 -20.59 21.96
N PRO A 135 -28.48 -21.17 21.37
CA PRO A 135 -29.30 -22.18 22.04
C PRO A 135 -28.45 -23.31 22.61
N ALA A 136 -28.66 -23.61 23.89
CA ALA A 136 -27.91 -24.65 24.57
C ALA A 136 -28.32 -26.05 24.07
N SER A 137 -27.33 -26.93 23.90
CA SER A 137 -27.55 -28.34 23.52
C SER A 137 -27.98 -29.22 24.71
N LYS A 138 -27.84 -28.74 25.95
CA LYS A 138 -28.24 -29.43 27.17
C LYS A 138 -29.01 -28.48 28.10
N PRO A 139 -30.05 -28.98 28.82
CA PRO A 139 -30.72 -28.20 29.85
C PRO A 139 -29.75 -27.67 30.92
N GLY A 140 -30.00 -26.46 31.41
CA GLY A 140 -29.17 -25.83 32.45
C GLY A 140 -27.87 -25.18 31.96
N GLN A 141 -27.61 -25.16 30.64
CA GLN A 141 -26.45 -24.47 30.06
C GLN A 141 -26.84 -23.17 29.36
N GLN A 142 -25.90 -22.23 29.28
CA GLN A 142 -25.97 -21.03 28.47
C GLN A 142 -24.68 -20.91 27.65
N ILE A 143 -24.80 -20.59 26.36
CA ILE A 143 -23.65 -20.43 25.47
C ILE A 143 -23.60 -18.96 25.04
N VAL A 144 -22.51 -18.29 25.38
CA VAL A 144 -22.26 -16.89 25.05
C VAL A 144 -20.91 -16.78 24.34
N VAL A 145 -20.88 -16.04 23.24
CA VAL A 145 -19.67 -15.69 22.49
C VAL A 145 -19.41 -14.20 22.67
N ILE A 146 -18.18 -13.84 23.02
CA ILE A 146 -17.72 -12.45 23.07
C ILE A 146 -16.50 -12.27 22.16
N LYS A 147 -16.30 -11.04 21.65
CA LYS A 147 -15.15 -10.68 20.83
C LYS A 147 -14.27 -9.70 21.61
N GLN A 148 -12.98 -10.00 21.72
CA GLN A 148 -12.01 -9.20 22.47
C GLN A 148 -10.76 -8.93 21.61
N PRO A 149 -10.02 -7.83 21.85
CA PRO A 149 -8.80 -7.56 21.11
C PRO A 149 -7.76 -8.65 21.33
N ILE A 150 -7.02 -8.96 20.27
CA ILE A 150 -6.02 -10.04 20.29
C ILE A 150 -4.75 -9.67 21.07
N GLY A 151 -4.50 -8.39 21.32
CA GLY A 151 -3.33 -7.90 22.05
C GLY A 151 -2.47 -6.95 21.23
N VAL A 152 -1.15 -7.06 21.38
CA VAL A 152 -0.18 -6.30 20.58
C VAL A 152 -0.16 -6.84 19.16
N THR A 153 -0.25 -5.93 18.20
CA THR A 153 -0.23 -6.23 16.77
C THR A 153 0.93 -5.55 16.08
N ALA A 154 1.36 -6.11 14.95
CA ALA A 154 2.37 -5.51 14.11
C ALA A 154 1.86 -5.38 12.67
N ALA A 155 2.27 -4.29 12.01
CA ALA A 155 2.01 -4.06 10.61
C ALA A 155 3.32 -3.80 9.85
N ILE A 156 3.48 -4.45 8.71
CA ILE A 156 4.56 -4.18 7.77
C ILE A 156 3.90 -3.75 6.45
N THR A 157 4.15 -2.51 6.02
CA THR A 157 3.43 -1.88 4.90
C THR A 157 4.35 -1.55 3.72
N PRO A 158 3.84 -1.62 2.47
CA PRO A 158 4.60 -1.34 1.26
C PRO A 158 4.63 0.17 0.96
N TRP A 159 5.33 0.53 -0.09
CA TRP A 159 5.58 1.92 -0.51
C TRP A 159 4.52 2.50 -1.44
N ASN A 160 3.76 1.67 -2.15
CA ASN A 160 2.89 2.12 -3.23
C ASN A 160 1.66 2.92 -2.76
N PHE A 161 1.20 2.66 -1.55
CA PHE A 161 0.15 3.42 -0.86
C PHE A 161 0.59 3.71 0.57
N PRO A 162 1.51 4.68 0.75
CA PRO A 162 2.27 4.83 1.98
C PRO A 162 1.43 5.37 3.14
N SER A 163 0.23 5.91 2.88
CA SER A 163 -0.72 6.32 3.92
C SER A 163 -1.80 5.26 4.12
N SER A 164 -2.52 4.88 3.06
CA SER A 164 -3.71 4.03 3.21
C SER A 164 -3.40 2.61 3.67
N MET A 165 -2.21 2.07 3.38
CA MET A 165 -1.81 0.75 3.91
C MET A 165 -1.67 0.74 5.43
N ILE A 166 -1.38 1.90 6.03
CA ILE A 166 -1.23 2.05 7.47
C ILE A 166 -2.60 2.15 8.12
N THR A 167 -3.44 3.09 7.69
CA THR A 167 -4.78 3.32 8.28
C THR A 167 -5.71 2.14 8.11
N ARG A 168 -5.61 1.38 7.02
CA ARG A 168 -6.29 0.09 6.83
C ARG A 168 -6.01 -0.93 7.93
N LYS A 169 -4.79 -0.92 8.48
CA LYS A 169 -4.33 -1.86 9.51
C LYS A 169 -4.48 -1.27 10.91
N ALA A 170 -3.99 -0.06 11.11
CA ALA A 170 -4.02 0.66 12.38
C ALA A 170 -5.45 1.00 12.80
N GLY A 171 -6.29 1.49 11.88
CA GLY A 171 -7.69 1.81 12.17
C GLY A 171 -8.44 0.60 12.73
N ALA A 172 -8.34 -0.55 12.06
CA ALA A 172 -8.96 -1.80 12.51
C ALA A 172 -8.42 -2.28 13.87
N ALA A 173 -7.10 -2.26 14.05
CA ALA A 173 -6.47 -2.74 15.28
C ALA A 173 -6.83 -1.87 16.49
N LEU A 174 -6.69 -0.55 16.36
CA LEU A 174 -6.98 0.38 17.45
C LEU A 174 -8.48 0.39 17.79
N ALA A 175 -9.37 0.35 16.80
CA ALA A 175 -10.82 0.26 17.01
C ALA A 175 -11.20 -0.98 17.84
N ALA A 176 -10.61 -2.13 17.52
CA ALA A 176 -10.80 -3.38 18.26
C ALA A 176 -10.27 -3.33 19.70
N GLY A 177 -9.44 -2.33 20.04
CA GLY A 177 -8.79 -2.19 21.34
C GLY A 177 -7.38 -2.78 21.40
N CYS A 178 -6.74 -3.04 20.25
CA CYS A 178 -5.36 -3.48 20.17
C CYS A 178 -4.38 -2.29 20.13
N THR A 179 -3.10 -2.56 20.39
CA THR A 179 -1.99 -1.63 20.11
C THR A 179 -1.22 -2.10 18.88
N MET A 180 -0.49 -1.20 18.22
CA MET A 180 0.20 -1.51 16.97
C MET A 180 1.62 -0.94 16.90
N VAL A 181 2.54 -1.77 16.40
CA VAL A 181 3.87 -1.36 15.92
C VAL A 181 3.88 -1.45 14.39
N VAL A 182 4.17 -0.34 13.70
CA VAL A 182 4.19 -0.27 12.24
C VAL A 182 5.62 -0.11 11.74
N LYS A 183 6.00 -0.94 10.77
CA LYS A 183 7.19 -0.76 9.94
C LYS A 183 6.76 -0.37 8.53
N PRO A 184 6.91 0.91 8.11
CA PRO A 184 6.63 1.31 6.74
C PRO A 184 7.77 0.91 5.79
N ALA A 185 7.52 1.01 4.48
CA ALA A 185 8.58 0.83 3.50
C ALA A 185 9.65 1.92 3.64
N SER A 186 10.91 1.54 3.49
CA SER A 186 12.03 2.49 3.62
C SER A 186 12.07 3.51 2.49
N ALA A 187 11.42 3.25 1.35
CA ALA A 187 11.31 4.21 0.26
C ALA A 187 10.32 5.36 0.56
N THR A 188 9.37 5.14 1.48
CA THR A 188 8.28 6.10 1.75
C THR A 188 7.91 6.17 3.24
N PRO A 189 8.88 6.45 4.14
CA PRO A 189 8.62 6.45 5.58
C PRO A 189 7.87 7.70 6.06
N TYR A 190 7.96 8.83 5.37
CA TYR A 190 7.50 10.12 5.89
C TYR A 190 5.99 10.21 5.98
N SER A 191 5.24 9.62 5.05
CA SER A 191 3.78 9.51 5.17
C SER A 191 3.38 8.77 6.46
N ALA A 192 4.12 7.74 6.84
CA ALA A 192 3.85 6.98 8.07
C ALA A 192 4.13 7.79 9.33
N LEU A 193 5.23 8.56 9.31
CA LEU A 193 5.64 9.39 10.43
C LEU A 193 4.70 10.60 10.58
N ALA A 194 4.25 11.21 9.48
CA ALA A 194 3.22 12.25 9.50
C ALA A 194 1.89 11.73 10.09
N LEU A 195 1.52 10.48 9.78
CA LEU A 195 0.36 9.85 10.41
C LEU A 195 0.55 9.64 11.92
N ALA A 196 1.77 9.33 12.39
CA ALA A 196 2.07 9.21 13.82
C ALA A 196 1.98 10.56 14.55
N GLU A 197 2.49 11.63 13.94
CA GLU A 197 2.33 13.01 14.41
C GLU A 197 0.85 13.37 14.56
N LEU A 198 0.02 13.06 13.57
CA LEU A 198 -1.42 13.34 13.66
C LEU A 198 -2.14 12.42 14.66
N ALA A 199 -1.67 11.17 14.85
CA ALA A 199 -2.21 10.29 15.88
C ALA A 199 -1.93 10.83 17.30
N GLU A 200 -0.73 11.38 17.52
CA GLU A 200 -0.35 12.05 18.77
C GLU A 200 -1.27 13.25 19.03
N ARG A 201 -1.44 14.13 18.03
CA ARG A 201 -2.35 15.29 18.12
C ARG A 201 -3.81 14.90 18.36
N ALA A 202 -4.26 13.78 17.80
CA ALA A 202 -5.60 13.24 18.03
C ALA A 202 -5.81 12.71 19.46
N GLY A 203 -4.74 12.62 20.25
CA GLY A 203 -4.78 12.11 21.63
C GLY A 203 -4.68 10.59 21.72
N ILE A 204 -4.16 9.91 20.70
CA ILE A 204 -3.83 8.49 20.80
C ILE A 204 -2.73 8.32 21.86
N PRO A 205 -2.96 7.53 22.94
CA PRO A 205 -2.00 7.45 24.03
C PRO A 205 -0.63 6.90 23.61
N ALA A 206 0.41 7.33 24.31
CA ALA A 206 1.76 6.80 24.16
C ALA A 206 1.77 5.26 24.17
N GLY A 207 2.48 4.68 23.20
CA GLY A 207 2.61 3.23 23.05
C GLY A 207 1.45 2.55 22.30
N VAL A 208 0.29 3.19 22.13
CA VAL A 208 -0.84 2.57 21.40
C VAL A 208 -0.54 2.43 19.91
N PHE A 209 0.11 3.44 19.34
CA PHE A 209 0.57 3.46 17.95
C PHE A 209 2.05 3.84 17.93
N ASN A 210 2.88 2.99 17.31
CA ASN A 210 4.32 3.19 17.20
C ASN A 210 4.73 2.99 15.74
N VAL A 211 5.67 3.80 15.26
CA VAL A 211 6.20 3.71 13.90
C VAL A 211 7.72 3.63 13.95
N ILE A 212 8.27 2.54 13.42
CA ILE A 212 9.70 2.24 13.42
C ILE A 212 10.20 2.07 11.98
N THR A 213 11.30 2.72 11.64
CA THR A 213 11.96 2.63 10.34
C THR A 213 13.32 1.95 10.49
N GLY A 214 13.79 1.27 9.44
CA GLY A 214 15.10 0.63 9.47
C GLY A 214 15.16 -0.69 8.71
N SER A 215 15.99 -1.61 9.20
CA SER A 215 16.28 -2.88 8.53
C SER A 215 15.04 -3.78 8.47
N ALA A 216 14.54 -4.05 7.26
CA ALA A 216 13.36 -4.89 7.07
C ALA A 216 13.53 -6.27 7.71
N GLY A 217 14.70 -6.89 7.55
CA GLY A 217 15.01 -8.19 8.15
C GLY A 217 15.10 -8.16 9.67
N ALA A 218 15.85 -7.21 10.24
CA ALA A 218 16.01 -7.14 11.70
C ALA A 218 14.68 -6.83 12.41
N ILE A 219 13.91 -5.89 11.88
CA ILE A 219 12.61 -5.49 12.44
C ILE A 219 11.58 -6.63 12.29
N SER A 220 11.48 -7.25 11.11
CA SER A 220 10.53 -8.35 10.90
C SER A 220 10.84 -9.55 11.79
N THR A 221 12.10 -9.97 11.86
CA THR A 221 12.54 -11.04 12.76
C THR A 221 12.18 -10.73 14.21
N ALA A 222 12.48 -9.53 14.71
CA ALA A 222 12.13 -9.12 16.07
C ALA A 222 10.62 -9.18 16.35
N ILE A 223 9.79 -8.81 15.38
CA ILE A 223 8.32 -8.89 15.44
C ILE A 223 7.85 -10.36 15.47
N THR A 224 8.34 -11.19 14.55
CA THR A 224 7.87 -12.58 14.40
C THR A 224 8.40 -13.49 15.50
N ASP A 225 9.57 -13.19 16.07
CA ASP A 225 10.16 -13.93 17.19
C ASP A 225 9.61 -13.50 18.56
N SER A 226 8.81 -12.44 18.63
CA SER A 226 8.25 -11.96 19.89
C SER A 226 6.97 -12.70 20.27
N PRO A 227 6.90 -13.34 21.45
CA PRO A 227 5.67 -13.96 21.94
C PRO A 227 4.61 -12.92 22.38
N ILE A 228 5.00 -11.64 22.50
CA ILE A 228 4.11 -10.53 22.88
C ILE A 228 3.23 -10.13 21.69
N VAL A 229 3.80 -10.11 20.48
CA VAL A 229 3.05 -9.80 19.27
C VAL A 229 2.14 -11.00 18.97
N ARG A 230 0.82 -10.77 18.95
CA ARG A 230 -0.17 -11.83 18.74
C ARG A 230 -0.75 -11.84 17.32
N LYS A 231 -0.54 -10.76 16.56
CA LYS A 231 -0.99 -10.64 15.18
C LYS A 231 -0.01 -9.86 14.32
N LEU A 232 0.32 -10.43 13.16
CA LEU A 232 0.99 -9.74 12.06
C LEU A 232 -0.01 -9.42 10.95
N SER A 233 0.12 -8.23 10.36
CA SER A 233 -0.55 -7.83 9.12
C SER A 233 0.48 -7.32 8.13
N PHE A 234 0.67 -8.02 7.03
CA PHE A 234 1.65 -7.67 6.00
C PHE A 234 0.95 -7.39 4.67
N THR A 235 1.44 -6.37 3.97
CA THR A 235 1.14 -6.18 2.55
C THR A 235 2.46 -6.02 1.79
N GLY A 236 2.64 -6.77 0.71
CA GLY A 236 3.88 -6.76 -0.07
C GLY A 236 4.01 -8.00 -0.97
N SER A 237 5.24 -8.43 -1.28
CA SER A 237 5.45 -9.55 -2.20
C SER A 237 5.04 -10.90 -1.60
N THR A 238 4.59 -11.81 -2.45
CA THR A 238 4.18 -13.17 -2.06
C THR A 238 5.32 -13.95 -1.39
N GLU A 239 6.54 -13.77 -1.87
CA GLU A 239 7.75 -14.38 -1.31
C GLU A 239 7.96 -13.98 0.15
N VAL A 240 8.00 -12.67 0.43
CA VAL A 240 8.20 -12.15 1.79
C VAL A 240 7.02 -12.54 2.68
N GLY A 241 5.78 -12.50 2.17
CA GLY A 241 4.60 -12.94 2.90
C GLY A 241 4.69 -14.39 3.36
N SER A 242 5.20 -15.27 2.50
CA SER A 242 5.40 -16.69 2.80
C SER A 242 6.47 -16.90 3.87
N GLN A 243 7.59 -16.17 3.78
CA GLN A 243 8.65 -16.18 4.79
C GLN A 243 8.14 -15.70 6.16
N LEU A 244 7.41 -14.58 6.19
CA LEU A 244 6.81 -14.03 7.41
C LEU A 244 5.80 -15.00 8.04
N MET A 245 4.97 -15.65 7.23
CA MET A 245 4.02 -16.66 7.72
C MET A 245 4.73 -17.85 8.38
N ALA A 246 5.82 -18.33 7.78
CA ALA A 246 6.64 -19.39 8.35
C ALA A 246 7.28 -18.97 9.69
N GLN A 247 7.79 -17.74 9.78
CA GLN A 247 8.35 -17.21 11.02
C GLN A 247 7.29 -17.07 12.13
N CYS A 248 6.09 -16.58 11.80
CA CYS A 248 4.96 -16.46 12.72
C CYS A 248 4.49 -17.80 13.33
N ALA A 249 4.79 -18.93 12.68
CA ALA A 249 4.40 -20.26 13.17
C ALA A 249 5.04 -20.61 14.52
N LYS A 250 6.21 -20.04 14.84
CA LYS A 250 6.91 -20.27 16.12
C LYS A 250 6.04 -19.95 17.35
N HIS A 251 5.23 -18.89 17.26
CA HIS A 251 4.35 -18.42 18.35
C HIS A 251 2.86 -18.50 18.00
N ILE A 252 2.52 -19.15 16.88
CA ILE A 252 1.15 -19.26 16.36
C ILE A 252 0.48 -17.87 16.26
N GLN A 253 1.23 -16.88 15.74
CA GLN A 253 0.70 -15.52 15.59
C GLN A 253 -0.40 -15.51 14.51
N LYS A 254 -1.47 -14.75 14.72
CA LYS A 254 -2.51 -14.61 13.71
C LYS A 254 -2.02 -13.74 12.55
N VAL A 255 -1.97 -14.27 11.34
CA VAL A 255 -1.43 -13.54 10.17
C VAL A 255 -2.56 -13.02 9.27
N SER A 256 -2.39 -11.83 8.70
CA SER A 256 -3.14 -11.34 7.54
C SER A 256 -2.14 -10.96 6.46
N LEU A 257 -2.35 -11.45 5.24
CA LEU A 257 -1.45 -11.25 4.11
C LEU A 257 -2.25 -10.71 2.93
N GLU A 258 -1.85 -9.55 2.41
CA GLU A 258 -2.27 -9.05 1.10
C GLU A 258 -1.02 -9.06 0.20
N LEU A 259 -1.01 -9.92 -0.82
CA LEU A 259 0.21 -10.27 -1.56
C LEU A 259 0.13 -9.84 -3.03
N GLY A 260 1.02 -10.38 -3.86
CA GLY A 260 1.05 -10.10 -5.29
C GLY A 260 -0.23 -10.57 -5.99
N GLY A 261 -0.61 -9.84 -7.03
CA GLY A 261 -1.73 -10.16 -7.92
C GLY A 261 -1.25 -10.36 -9.36
N ASN A 262 -2.14 -10.86 -10.21
CA ASN A 262 -1.93 -10.89 -11.66
C ASN A 262 -3.28 -10.70 -12.35
N ALA A 263 -3.87 -9.53 -12.14
CA ALA A 263 -5.27 -9.27 -12.43
C ALA A 263 -5.57 -9.33 -13.95
N PRO A 264 -6.48 -10.22 -14.38
CA PRO A 264 -6.99 -10.22 -15.74
C PRO A 264 -8.15 -9.20 -15.88
N PHE A 265 -8.22 -8.51 -17.00
CA PHE A 265 -9.33 -7.62 -17.38
C PHE A 265 -9.92 -8.10 -18.69
N LEU A 266 -11.15 -8.62 -18.64
CA LEU A 266 -11.80 -9.27 -19.78
C LEU A 266 -12.75 -8.28 -20.47
N VAL A 267 -12.64 -8.17 -21.79
CA VAL A 267 -13.53 -7.38 -22.65
C VAL A 267 -14.16 -8.30 -23.69
N PHE A 268 -15.45 -8.57 -23.53
CA PHE A 268 -16.26 -9.37 -24.44
C PHE A 268 -16.90 -8.50 -25.54
N ASP A 269 -17.38 -9.15 -26.60
CA ASP A 269 -17.97 -8.50 -27.78
C ASP A 269 -19.16 -7.58 -27.48
N ASP A 270 -19.92 -7.88 -26.41
CA ASP A 270 -21.07 -7.12 -25.97
C ASP A 270 -20.73 -5.98 -24.98
N ALA A 271 -19.45 -5.81 -24.65
CA ALA A 271 -19.00 -4.75 -23.78
C ALA A 271 -19.22 -3.37 -24.42
N ASN A 272 -19.59 -2.39 -23.59
CA ASN A 272 -19.48 -0.99 -23.98
C ASN A 272 -17.99 -0.62 -24.07
N LEU A 273 -17.45 -0.55 -25.28
CA LEU A 273 -16.02 -0.31 -25.52
C LEU A 273 -15.49 0.99 -24.90
N ASP A 274 -16.27 2.08 -24.94
CA ASP A 274 -15.82 3.35 -24.37
C ASP A 274 -15.66 3.24 -22.85
N LYS A 275 -16.65 2.64 -22.17
CA LYS A 275 -16.57 2.36 -20.73
C LYS A 275 -15.48 1.34 -20.38
N ALA A 276 -15.26 0.36 -21.23
CA ALA A 276 -14.19 -0.63 -21.05
C ALA A 276 -12.82 0.04 -21.10
N VAL A 277 -12.61 0.99 -22.03
CA VAL A 277 -11.37 1.78 -22.11
C VAL A 277 -11.21 2.71 -20.92
N GLU A 278 -12.27 3.38 -20.47
CA GLU A 278 -12.24 4.19 -19.23
C GLU A 278 -11.81 3.34 -18.02
N GLY A 279 -12.41 2.16 -17.86
CA GLY A 279 -12.04 1.19 -16.82
C GLY A 279 -10.61 0.66 -16.96
N ALA A 280 -10.16 0.39 -18.19
CA ALA A 280 -8.80 -0.04 -18.48
C ALA A 280 -7.77 1.03 -18.11
N MET A 281 -8.04 2.29 -18.45
CA MET A 281 -7.19 3.43 -18.09
C MET A 281 -7.06 3.58 -16.57
N ALA A 282 -8.20 3.61 -15.87
CA ALA A 282 -8.24 3.79 -14.42
C ALA A 282 -7.60 2.63 -13.63
N SER A 283 -7.71 1.40 -14.16
CA SER A 283 -7.19 0.20 -13.49
C SER A 283 -5.73 -0.12 -13.82
N LYS A 284 -5.22 0.27 -15.00
CA LYS A 284 -3.83 -0.01 -15.39
C LYS A 284 -2.85 1.10 -15.06
N PHE A 285 -3.25 2.36 -15.20
CA PHE A 285 -2.32 3.47 -15.19
C PHE A 285 -2.36 4.31 -13.91
N ARG A 286 -3.36 4.13 -13.03
CA ARG A 286 -3.34 4.72 -11.69
C ARG A 286 -2.05 4.35 -10.95
N ASN A 287 -1.43 5.31 -10.26
CA ASN A 287 -0.13 5.15 -9.61
C ASN A 287 0.98 4.64 -10.54
N THR A 288 0.92 4.98 -11.83
CA THR A 288 1.81 4.48 -12.89
C THR A 288 1.83 2.94 -12.95
N GLY A 289 0.71 2.27 -12.66
CA GLY A 289 0.60 0.82 -12.66
C GLY A 289 1.19 0.09 -11.45
N GLN A 290 1.59 0.82 -10.41
CA GLN A 290 2.20 0.28 -9.19
C GLN A 290 1.15 0.00 -8.11
N THR A 291 0.11 -0.78 -8.42
CA THR A 291 -0.90 -1.17 -7.43
C THR A 291 -1.14 -2.67 -7.49
N CYS A 292 -1.37 -3.32 -6.35
CA CYS A 292 -1.61 -4.77 -6.28
C CYS A 292 -2.92 -5.23 -6.97
N VAL A 293 -3.80 -4.29 -7.29
CA VAL A 293 -5.06 -4.53 -8.02
C VAL A 293 -4.98 -4.01 -9.44
N CYS A 294 -3.82 -3.52 -9.90
CA CYS A 294 -3.66 -3.07 -11.26
C CYS A 294 -3.84 -4.23 -12.22
N VAL A 295 -4.49 -3.94 -13.34
CA VAL A 295 -4.58 -4.92 -14.43
C VAL A 295 -3.18 -5.24 -14.92
N ASN A 296 -2.89 -6.53 -15.02
CA ASN A 296 -1.61 -6.99 -15.56
C ASN A 296 -1.80 -7.62 -16.95
N ARG A 297 -2.97 -8.23 -17.20
CA ARG A 297 -3.32 -8.87 -18.47
C ARG A 297 -4.67 -8.38 -18.96
N PHE A 298 -4.71 -7.81 -20.17
CA PHE A 298 -5.96 -7.47 -20.85
C PHE A 298 -6.33 -8.63 -21.77
N LEU A 299 -7.47 -9.26 -21.52
CA LEU A 299 -8.03 -10.29 -22.38
C LEU A 299 -9.13 -9.65 -23.20
N VAL A 300 -8.97 -9.60 -24.52
CA VAL A 300 -9.92 -8.90 -25.42
C VAL A 300 -10.41 -9.87 -26.48
N GLN A 301 -11.72 -9.94 -26.68
CA GLN A 301 -12.30 -10.87 -27.64
C GLN A 301 -11.94 -10.47 -29.08
N GLU A 302 -11.62 -11.45 -29.93
CA GLU A 302 -11.06 -11.22 -31.27
C GLU A 302 -11.91 -10.29 -32.13
N SER A 303 -13.24 -10.32 -32.02
CA SER A 303 -14.13 -9.54 -32.90
C SER A 303 -14.06 -8.02 -32.66
N ILE A 304 -13.66 -7.60 -31.44
CA ILE A 304 -13.55 -6.20 -31.03
C ILE A 304 -12.10 -5.74 -30.82
N LEU A 305 -11.13 -6.63 -31.04
CA LEU A 305 -9.72 -6.41 -30.70
C LEU A 305 -9.16 -5.12 -31.29
N ASP A 306 -9.27 -4.93 -32.61
CA ASP A 306 -8.69 -3.77 -33.29
C ASP A 306 -9.34 -2.46 -32.82
N ALA A 307 -10.67 -2.46 -32.63
CA ALA A 307 -11.42 -1.30 -32.17
C ALA A 307 -11.04 -0.91 -30.73
N PHE A 308 -10.85 -1.90 -29.85
CA PHE A 308 -10.40 -1.67 -28.48
C PHE A 308 -8.96 -1.16 -28.44
N VAL A 309 -8.04 -1.80 -29.19
CA VAL A 309 -6.62 -1.40 -29.27
C VAL A 309 -6.49 0.05 -29.71
N GLU A 310 -7.19 0.47 -30.76
CA GLU A 310 -7.11 1.84 -31.28
C GLU A 310 -7.64 2.87 -30.27
N LYS A 311 -8.80 2.61 -29.66
CA LYS A 311 -9.35 3.51 -28.62
C LYS A 311 -8.44 3.60 -27.41
N PHE A 312 -7.88 2.47 -26.98
CA PHE A 312 -7.00 2.43 -25.82
C PHE A 312 -5.67 3.14 -26.08
N LYS A 313 -5.11 2.96 -27.28
CA LYS A 313 -3.93 3.71 -27.75
C LYS A 313 -4.14 5.21 -27.66
N VAL A 314 -5.25 5.74 -28.22
CA VAL A 314 -5.56 7.17 -28.18
C VAL A 314 -5.62 7.70 -26.74
N ALA A 315 -6.25 6.94 -25.83
CA ALA A 315 -6.33 7.31 -24.42
C ALA A 315 -4.96 7.30 -23.73
N ILE A 316 -4.09 6.34 -24.06
CA ILE A 316 -2.73 6.23 -23.52
C ILE A 316 -1.85 7.39 -24.00
N GLU A 317 -1.90 7.73 -25.29
CA GLU A 317 -1.10 8.81 -25.90
C GLU A 317 -1.49 10.20 -25.38
N ALA A 318 -2.69 10.36 -24.83
CA ALA A 318 -3.13 11.60 -24.20
C ALA A 318 -2.55 11.83 -22.80
N MET A 319 -1.92 10.81 -22.19
CA MET A 319 -1.37 10.94 -20.83
C MET A 319 -0.09 11.77 -20.81
N LYS A 320 0.05 12.58 -19.76
CA LYS A 320 1.25 13.38 -19.52
C LYS A 320 2.14 12.71 -18.48
N VAL A 321 3.38 12.42 -18.88
CA VAL A 321 4.43 11.92 -18.00
C VAL A 321 5.24 13.09 -17.43
N GLY A 322 5.47 13.12 -16.13
CA GLY A 322 6.25 14.18 -15.50
C GLY A 322 6.35 14.08 -13.98
N ASP A 323 6.93 15.11 -13.37
CA ASP A 323 6.97 15.21 -11.91
C ASP A 323 5.53 15.32 -11.35
N GLY A 324 5.27 14.66 -10.22
CA GLY A 324 3.94 14.61 -9.63
C GLY A 324 3.37 15.96 -9.17
N PHE A 325 4.20 17.00 -9.09
CA PHE A 325 3.79 18.38 -8.82
C PHE A 325 3.44 19.21 -10.07
N GLU A 326 3.78 18.73 -11.27
CA GLU A 326 3.47 19.44 -12.51
C GLU A 326 1.98 19.33 -12.87
N GLU A 327 1.39 20.43 -13.32
CA GLU A 327 -0.02 20.47 -13.72
C GLU A 327 -0.32 19.51 -14.88
N GLY A 328 -1.42 18.76 -14.76
CA GLY A 328 -1.90 17.83 -15.78
C GLY A 328 -1.10 16.52 -15.89
N VAL A 329 -0.05 16.32 -15.08
CA VAL A 329 0.66 15.03 -15.04
C VAL A 329 -0.26 13.96 -14.48
N SER A 330 -0.35 12.84 -15.20
CA SER A 330 -1.09 11.65 -14.79
C SER A 330 -0.20 10.43 -14.61
N GLN A 331 1.05 10.48 -15.06
CA GLN A 331 2.02 9.38 -14.96
C GLN A 331 3.33 9.91 -14.38
N ALA A 332 3.70 9.43 -13.20
CA ALA A 332 4.93 9.81 -12.52
C ALA A 332 6.03 8.75 -12.68
N ALA A 333 7.23 9.07 -12.19
CA ALA A 333 8.33 8.11 -12.10
C ALA A 333 7.91 6.85 -11.31
N LEU A 334 8.46 5.71 -11.69
CA LEU A 334 8.39 4.51 -10.86
C LEU A 334 9.25 4.69 -9.61
N ILE A 335 8.97 3.93 -8.56
CA ILE A 335 9.56 4.15 -7.23
C ILE A 335 11.10 4.09 -7.22
N ASN A 336 11.70 3.31 -8.13
CA ASN A 336 13.15 3.21 -8.28
C ASN A 336 13.53 2.58 -9.64
N ARG A 337 14.84 2.50 -9.91
CA ARG A 337 15.36 1.93 -11.16
C ARG A 337 14.99 0.45 -11.33
N GLY A 338 15.05 -0.35 -10.29
CA GLY A 338 14.67 -1.77 -10.35
C GLY A 338 13.24 -1.98 -10.84
N ALA A 339 12.29 -1.13 -10.43
CA ALA A 339 10.93 -1.15 -10.95
C ALA A 339 10.89 -0.82 -12.46
N SER A 340 11.63 0.19 -12.90
CA SER A 340 11.71 0.52 -14.34
C SER A 340 12.40 -0.56 -15.17
N ASP A 341 13.41 -1.23 -14.60
CA ASP A 341 14.14 -2.30 -15.27
C ASP A 341 13.24 -3.52 -15.47
N LYS A 342 12.43 -3.88 -14.46
CA LYS A 342 11.45 -4.96 -14.57
C LYS A 342 10.41 -4.73 -15.66
N VAL A 343 9.93 -3.49 -15.82
CA VAL A 343 8.99 -3.15 -16.91
C VAL A 343 9.62 -3.40 -18.29
N MET A 344 10.89 -3.01 -18.46
CA MET A 344 11.62 -3.24 -19.70
C MET A 344 11.90 -4.72 -19.94
N GLU A 345 12.26 -5.48 -18.90
CA GLU A 345 12.45 -6.95 -18.97
C GLU A 345 11.17 -7.65 -19.45
N HIS A 346 10.02 -7.33 -18.85
CA HIS A 346 8.72 -7.90 -19.27
C HIS A 346 8.36 -7.52 -20.71
N LEU A 347 8.67 -6.29 -21.12
CA LEU A 347 8.46 -5.85 -22.48
C LEU A 347 9.33 -6.63 -23.47
N GLU A 348 10.63 -6.73 -23.20
CA GLU A 348 11.58 -7.46 -24.04
C GLU A 348 11.23 -8.94 -24.18
N ASP A 349 10.85 -9.61 -23.08
CA ASP A 349 10.39 -11.01 -23.11
C ASP A 349 9.13 -11.17 -23.98
N ALA A 350 8.14 -10.29 -23.82
CA ALA A 350 6.91 -10.35 -24.60
C ALA A 350 7.18 -10.13 -26.10
N LEU A 351 8.04 -9.18 -26.46
CA LEU A 351 8.44 -8.94 -27.86
C LEU A 351 9.22 -10.13 -28.44
N GLY A 352 10.12 -10.73 -27.66
CA GLY A 352 10.83 -11.96 -28.03
C GLY A 352 9.91 -13.15 -28.31
N LYS A 353 8.69 -13.12 -27.76
CA LYS A 353 7.63 -14.12 -27.95
C LYS A 353 6.54 -13.70 -28.94
N GLY A 354 6.80 -12.65 -29.74
CA GLY A 354 5.94 -12.26 -30.86
C GLY A 354 4.91 -11.17 -30.57
N ALA A 355 4.92 -10.57 -29.37
CA ALA A 355 4.13 -9.37 -29.13
C ALA A 355 4.61 -8.20 -29.98
N ARG A 356 3.74 -7.21 -30.20
CA ARG A 356 4.08 -5.97 -30.92
C ARG A 356 3.75 -4.74 -30.09
N VAL A 357 4.62 -3.74 -30.15
CA VAL A 357 4.37 -2.42 -29.55
C VAL A 357 3.38 -1.65 -30.42
N ILE A 358 2.36 -1.08 -29.77
CA ILE A 358 1.35 -0.20 -30.40
C ILE A 358 1.68 1.26 -30.11
N THR A 359 2.04 1.59 -28.87
CA THR A 359 2.54 2.91 -28.46
C THR A 359 3.44 2.78 -27.23
N GLY A 360 4.32 3.75 -27.01
CA GLY A 360 5.34 3.74 -25.96
C GLY A 360 6.45 2.72 -26.24
N GLY A 361 6.79 1.92 -25.22
CA GLY A 361 7.74 0.80 -25.33
C GLY A 361 9.19 1.17 -25.02
N GLN A 362 9.43 2.35 -24.45
CA GLN A 362 10.78 2.83 -24.11
C GLN A 362 10.80 3.49 -22.73
N ARG A 363 12.02 3.66 -22.20
CA ARG A 363 12.24 4.59 -21.09
C ARG A 363 11.89 6.01 -21.54
N HIS A 364 11.38 6.82 -20.62
CA HIS A 364 11.02 8.20 -20.95
C HIS A 364 12.28 9.07 -21.09
N GLU A 365 12.23 10.13 -21.91
CA GLU A 365 13.36 11.04 -22.17
C GLU A 365 13.87 11.78 -20.92
N ARG A 366 13.04 11.90 -19.88
CA ARG A 366 13.41 12.45 -18.57
C ARG A 366 14.44 11.59 -17.82
N GLY A 367 14.65 10.34 -18.23
CA GLY A 367 15.61 9.44 -17.61
C GLY A 367 15.18 8.96 -16.22
N GLY A 368 16.15 8.48 -15.43
CA GLY A 368 15.88 7.95 -14.09
C GLY A 368 14.93 6.76 -14.11
N SER A 369 13.86 6.85 -13.33
CA SER A 369 12.83 5.81 -13.18
C SER A 369 11.55 6.09 -13.99
N PHE A 370 11.57 7.06 -14.90
CA PHE A 370 10.45 7.32 -15.80
C PHE A 370 10.41 6.33 -16.97
N VAL A 371 9.22 5.78 -17.22
CA VAL A 371 8.93 4.86 -18.33
C VAL A 371 7.73 5.38 -19.10
N GLN A 372 7.72 5.20 -20.42
CA GLN A 372 6.56 5.55 -21.24
C GLN A 372 5.40 4.59 -20.94
N PRO A 373 4.17 5.11 -20.76
CA PRO A 373 2.97 4.27 -20.84
C PRO A 373 2.96 3.48 -22.13
N THR A 374 2.89 2.16 -22.01
CA THR A 374 3.14 1.24 -23.13
C THR A 374 1.92 0.37 -23.36
N LEU A 375 1.53 0.24 -24.62
CA LEU A 375 0.52 -0.72 -25.08
C LEU A 375 1.18 -1.74 -26.00
N ILE A 376 1.07 -3.02 -25.66
CA ILE A 376 1.45 -4.13 -26.52
C ILE A 376 0.25 -5.04 -26.80
N THR A 377 0.24 -5.67 -27.96
CA THR A 377 -0.80 -6.65 -28.35
C THR A 377 -0.18 -7.89 -28.98
N GLY A 378 -0.99 -8.95 -29.13
CA GLY A 378 -0.51 -10.26 -29.59
C GLY A 378 0.36 -10.95 -28.54
N VAL A 379 0.12 -10.70 -27.26
CA VAL A 379 0.92 -11.26 -26.17
C VAL A 379 0.60 -12.74 -26.01
N SER A 380 1.64 -13.58 -26.04
CA SER A 380 1.52 -15.01 -25.74
C SER A 380 1.23 -15.24 -24.26
N THR A 381 0.45 -16.27 -23.94
CA THR A 381 0.22 -16.72 -22.56
C THR A 381 1.50 -17.23 -21.88
N ASP A 382 2.55 -17.51 -22.64
CA ASP A 382 3.86 -17.92 -22.13
C ASP A 382 4.78 -16.74 -21.81
N ALA A 383 4.35 -15.49 -22.06
CA ALA A 383 5.11 -14.30 -21.68
C ALA A 383 5.29 -14.22 -20.16
N GLN A 384 6.42 -13.71 -19.69
CA GLN A 384 6.76 -13.61 -18.27
C GLN A 384 5.72 -12.80 -17.50
N LEU A 385 5.21 -11.71 -18.09
CA LEU A 385 4.13 -10.92 -17.51
C LEU A 385 2.83 -11.72 -17.27
N CYS A 386 2.67 -12.89 -17.89
CA CYS A 386 1.52 -13.76 -17.64
C CYS A 386 1.65 -14.59 -16.36
N GLN A 387 2.85 -14.68 -15.78
CA GLN A 387 3.14 -15.42 -14.54
C GLN A 387 3.68 -14.51 -13.43
N ASP A 388 4.21 -13.34 -13.78
CA ASP A 388 4.78 -12.36 -12.86
C ASP A 388 4.14 -10.97 -13.05
N GLU A 389 3.98 -10.26 -11.95
CA GLU A 389 3.35 -8.94 -11.91
C GLU A 389 4.32 -7.87 -12.43
N THR A 390 3.91 -7.10 -13.45
CA THR A 390 4.77 -6.07 -14.05
C THR A 390 5.02 -4.89 -13.12
N PHE A 391 4.02 -4.50 -12.34
CA PHE A 391 4.06 -3.36 -11.41
C PHE A 391 4.54 -2.04 -12.04
N GLY A 392 4.07 -1.76 -13.26
CA GLY A 392 4.39 -0.56 -14.03
C GLY A 392 3.43 -0.36 -15.20
N PRO A 393 3.62 0.70 -16.02
CA PRO A 393 2.64 1.19 -16.97
C PRO A 393 2.69 0.44 -18.31
N LEU A 394 2.63 -0.90 -18.26
CA LEU A 394 2.59 -1.80 -19.42
C LEU A 394 1.22 -2.47 -19.56
N ALA A 395 0.44 -2.07 -20.54
CA ALA A 395 -0.81 -2.70 -20.93
C ALA A 395 -0.54 -3.80 -21.96
N ALA A 396 -0.78 -5.06 -21.58
CA ALA A 396 -0.52 -6.23 -22.40
C ALA A 396 -1.83 -6.90 -22.84
N ILE A 397 -2.13 -6.89 -24.15
CA ILE A 397 -3.35 -7.49 -24.71
C ILE A 397 -3.09 -8.91 -25.22
N ILE A 398 -3.89 -9.84 -24.69
CA ILE A 398 -4.00 -11.24 -25.07
C ILE A 398 -5.37 -11.44 -25.75
N PRO A 399 -5.43 -11.79 -27.03
CA PRO A 399 -6.70 -12.07 -27.69
C PRO A 399 -7.31 -13.40 -27.21
N PHE A 400 -8.64 -13.48 -27.14
CA PHE A 400 -9.35 -14.74 -26.88
C PHE A 400 -10.56 -14.91 -27.81
N LYS A 401 -11.04 -16.15 -27.95
CA LYS A 401 -12.15 -16.51 -28.85
C LYS A 401 -13.48 -16.72 -28.14
N THR A 402 -13.47 -17.57 -27.12
CA THR A 402 -14.68 -17.94 -26.37
C THR A 402 -14.54 -17.58 -24.89
N GLU A 403 -15.67 -17.56 -24.19
CA GLU A 403 -15.71 -17.36 -22.75
C GLU A 403 -14.87 -18.41 -22.00
N GLU A 404 -14.92 -19.68 -22.43
CA GLU A 404 -14.14 -20.76 -21.83
C GLU A 404 -12.63 -20.53 -21.99
N ASP A 405 -12.19 -20.03 -23.15
CA ASP A 405 -10.79 -19.65 -23.38
C ASP A 405 -10.38 -18.50 -22.46
N ALA A 406 -11.23 -17.47 -22.33
CA ALA A 406 -10.95 -16.33 -21.46
C ALA A 406 -10.80 -16.75 -20.00
N ILE A 407 -11.72 -17.59 -19.49
CA ILE A 407 -11.69 -18.12 -18.13
C ILE A 407 -10.47 -19.00 -17.90
N ARG A 408 -10.06 -19.82 -18.88
CA ARG A 408 -8.89 -20.68 -18.76
C ARG A 408 -7.58 -19.89 -18.72
N ILE A 409 -7.50 -18.78 -19.45
CA ILE A 409 -6.32 -17.91 -19.49
C ILE A 409 -6.26 -17.05 -18.23
N ALA A 410 -7.39 -16.48 -17.79
CA ALA A 410 -7.53 -15.63 -16.62
C ALA A 410 -7.02 -16.31 -15.34
#